data_AF-A0A0K0EW45-F1
#
_entry.id   AF-A0A0K0EW45-F1
#
_cell.length_a   1.000
_cell.length_b   1.000
_cell.length_c   1.000
_cell.angle_alpha   90.00
_cell.angle_beta   90.00
_cell.angle_gamma   90.00
#
_symmetry.space_group_name_H-M   'P 1'
#
loop_
_entity.id
_entity.type
_entity.pdbx_description
1 polymer ?
#
loop_
_entity_poly.entity_id
_entity_poly.type
_entity_poly.pdbx_seq_one_letter_code
_entity_poly.pdbx_strand_id
1 'polypeptide(L)'
;MNFQSIFILLVTILSTSIGYKVEESSNGVKVCMTPHESAYQDVFLTLIPDNILSLGFEIESYDSDSYDYNTINKKIKDNIDQKVMESFAQSLGTFTYKNPTNVTVVSDLSQCSGTTYNY
;
A
#
# COMPACT_ATOMS: atom_id res chain seq x y z
N MET A 1 16.97 -21.79 49.48
CA MET A 1 17.23 -20.82 48.40
C MET A 1 17.13 -21.55 47.08
N ASN A 2 16.31 -21.07 46.14
CA ASN A 2 16.77 -20.73 44.78
C ASN A 2 15.59 -20.40 43.86
N PHE A 3 15.49 -19.10 43.58
CA PHE A 3 15.09 -18.44 42.34
C PHE A 3 14.20 -19.20 41.37
N GLN A 4 12.90 -18.88 41.41
CA GLN A 4 12.05 -18.96 40.23
C GLN A 4 12.11 -17.59 39.54
N SER A 5 13.10 -17.40 38.68
CA SER A 5 13.21 -16.22 37.83
C SER A 5 12.09 -16.27 36.78
N ILE A 6 11.11 -15.38 36.92
CA ILE A 6 10.08 -15.15 35.91
C ILE A 6 10.74 -14.37 34.77
N PHE A 7 10.93 -15.04 33.62
CA PHE A 7 11.42 -14.43 32.40
C PHE A 7 10.25 -13.72 31.71
N ILE A 8 10.10 -12.41 31.93
CA ILE A 8 9.08 -11.61 31.24
C ILE A 8 9.63 -11.23 29.86
N LEU A 9 9.23 -11.98 28.83
CA LEU A 9 9.55 -11.67 27.44
C LEU A 9 8.68 -10.49 26.98
N LEU A 10 9.20 -9.27 27.08
CA LEU A 10 8.59 -8.07 26.52
C LEU A 10 8.77 -8.10 25.00
N VAL A 11 7.82 -8.71 24.29
CA VAL A 11 7.73 -8.61 22.83
C VAL A 11 7.13 -7.25 22.51
N THR A 12 7.99 -6.26 22.24
CA THR A 12 7.56 -5.03 21.57
C THR A 12 7.12 -5.42 20.17
N ILE A 13 5.81 -5.57 19.97
CA ILE A 13 5.21 -5.67 18.64
C ILE A 13 5.50 -4.31 18.01
N LEU A 14 6.48 -4.26 17.08
CA LEU A 14 6.58 -3.15 16.15
C LEU A 14 5.25 -3.16 15.40
N SER A 15 4.40 -2.18 15.71
CA SER A 15 3.14 -1.97 15.01
C SER A 15 3.45 -1.55 13.58
N THR A 16 3.82 -2.50 12.73
CA THR A 16 3.62 -2.35 11.29
C THR A 16 2.12 -2.11 11.15
N SER A 17 1.73 -0.90 10.80
CA SER A 17 0.33 -0.64 10.48
C SER A 17 0.02 -1.47 9.24
N ILE A 18 -0.58 -2.63 9.44
CA ILE A 18 -1.06 -3.49 8.37
C ILE A 18 -2.26 -2.78 7.75
N GLY A 19 -2.29 -2.62 6.43
CA GLY A 19 -3.42 -2.03 5.72
C GLY A 19 -3.04 -1.11 4.57
N TYR A 20 -3.67 0.05 4.50
CA TYR A 20 -3.36 1.13 3.57
C TYR A 20 -3.95 2.42 4.14
N LYS A 21 -3.44 3.56 3.69
CA LYS A 21 -3.93 4.88 4.07
C LYS A 21 -4.65 5.55 2.93
N VAL A 22 -5.78 6.18 3.23
CA VAL A 22 -6.55 6.98 2.28
C VAL A 22 -6.57 8.42 2.76
N GLU A 23 -6.07 9.31 1.91
CA GLU A 23 -6.13 10.75 2.09
C GLU A 23 -7.11 11.34 1.07
N GLU A 24 -8.23 11.87 1.57
CA GLU A 24 -9.22 12.55 0.73
C GLU A 24 -8.99 14.07 0.75
N SER A 25 -9.01 14.70 -0.43
CA SER A 25 -8.89 16.14 -0.58
C SER A 25 -9.87 16.69 -1.61
N SER A 26 -9.91 18.02 -1.79
CA SER A 26 -10.65 18.64 -2.89
C SER A 26 -10.13 18.26 -4.27
N ASN A 27 -8.89 17.79 -4.36
CA ASN A 27 -8.18 17.51 -5.60
C ASN A 27 -8.19 16.01 -5.97
N GLY A 28 -8.95 15.19 -5.23
CA GLY A 28 -9.04 13.76 -5.43
C GLY A 28 -8.66 12.94 -4.20
N VAL A 29 -8.46 11.65 -4.42
CA VAL A 29 -8.10 10.67 -3.39
C VAL A 29 -6.67 10.17 -3.63
N LYS A 30 -5.88 10.09 -2.57
CA LYS A 30 -4.59 9.42 -2.59
C LYS A 30 -4.68 8.18 -1.71
N VAL A 31 -4.41 7.03 -2.30
CA VAL A 31 -4.26 5.75 -1.61
C VAL A 31 -2.76 5.47 -1.48
N CYS A 32 -2.32 5.23 -0.26
CA CYS A 32 -0.94 4.89 0.05
C CYS A 32 -0.88 3.49 0.65
N MET A 33 -0.05 2.62 0.07
CA MET A 33 0.09 1.22 0.48
C MET A 33 1.54 0.75 0.40
N THR A 34 1.87 -0.30 1.13
CA THR A 34 3.17 -0.99 0.96
C THR A 34 3.04 -2.10 -0.07
N PRO A 35 4.14 -2.49 -0.75
CA PRO A 35 4.08 -3.53 -1.77
C PRO A 35 3.82 -4.93 -1.18
N HIS A 36 3.90 -5.11 0.13
CA HIS A 36 3.76 -6.41 0.79
C HIS A 36 2.35 -6.64 1.38
N GLU A 37 1.45 -5.67 1.25
CA GLU A 37 0.09 -5.75 1.77
C GLU A 37 -0.88 -6.31 0.73
N SER A 38 -1.92 -7.01 1.20
CA SER A 38 -2.95 -7.61 0.35
C SER A 38 -3.69 -6.60 -0.52
N ALA A 39 -3.89 -5.36 -0.02
CA ALA A 39 -4.45 -4.29 -0.84
C ALA A 39 -3.62 -4.03 -2.12
N TYR A 40 -2.29 -4.20 -2.05
CA TYR A 40 -1.42 -4.11 -3.21
C TYR A 40 -1.42 -5.40 -4.03
N GLN A 41 -1.04 -6.52 -3.40
CA GLN A 41 -0.77 -7.79 -4.08
C GLN A 41 -2.05 -8.46 -4.61
N ASP A 42 -3.07 -8.55 -3.77
CA ASP A 42 -4.26 -9.35 -4.03
C ASP A 42 -5.38 -8.55 -4.71
N VAL A 43 -5.34 -7.22 -4.61
CA VAL A 43 -6.37 -6.32 -5.17
C VAL A 43 -5.83 -5.43 -6.26
N PHE A 44 -4.83 -4.59 -5.97
CA PHE A 44 -4.39 -3.59 -6.94
C PHE A 44 -3.77 -4.26 -8.17
N LEU A 45 -2.80 -5.17 -7.97
CA LEU A 45 -2.10 -5.82 -9.08
C LEU A 45 -3.04 -6.70 -9.94
N THR A 46 -4.04 -7.35 -9.33
CA THR A 46 -4.98 -8.23 -10.04
C THR A 46 -5.96 -7.48 -10.95
N LEU A 47 -6.10 -6.16 -10.77
CA LEU A 47 -6.94 -5.29 -11.58
C LEU A 47 -6.18 -4.64 -12.74
N ILE A 48 -4.84 -4.76 -12.78
CA ILE A 48 -4.01 -4.21 -13.85
C ILE A 48 -4.06 -5.18 -15.05
N PRO A 49 -4.37 -4.70 -16.27
CA PRO A 49 -4.31 -5.54 -17.47
C PRO A 49 -2.92 -6.14 -17.68
N ASP A 50 -2.84 -7.41 -18.11
CA ASP A 50 -1.58 -8.17 -18.27
C ASP A 50 -0.51 -7.44 -19.08
N ASN A 51 -0.91 -6.76 -20.17
CA ASN A 51 0.02 -6.00 -21.01
C ASN A 51 0.66 -4.84 -20.24
N ILE A 52 -0.07 -4.22 -19.31
CA ILE A 52 0.44 -3.17 -18.45
C ILE A 52 1.25 -3.82 -17.32
N LEU A 53 0.72 -4.85 -16.65
CA LEU A 53 1.39 -5.55 -15.55
C LEU A 53 2.81 -6.01 -15.93
N SER A 54 3.01 -6.41 -17.20
CA SER A 54 4.30 -6.79 -17.77
C SER A 54 5.39 -5.71 -17.72
N LEU A 55 5.03 -4.44 -17.46
CA LEU A 55 5.97 -3.34 -17.24
C LEU A 55 6.71 -3.43 -15.89
N GLY A 56 6.31 -4.35 -15.01
CA GLY A 56 6.98 -4.67 -13.74
C GLY A 56 6.61 -3.69 -12.62
N PHE A 57 5.59 -4.06 -11.85
CA PHE A 57 5.09 -3.32 -10.67
C PHE A 57 5.46 -3.98 -9.34
N GLU A 58 6.15 -5.11 -9.36
CA GLU A 58 6.49 -5.84 -8.14
C GLU A 58 7.73 -5.26 -7.45
N ILE A 59 7.71 -5.24 -6.11
CA ILE A 59 8.87 -4.96 -5.26
C ILE A 59 9.15 -6.25 -4.50
N GLU A 60 10.17 -6.99 -4.94
CA GLU A 60 10.45 -8.32 -4.39
C GLU A 60 11.23 -8.28 -3.06
N SER A 61 11.97 -7.19 -2.79
CA SER A 61 12.88 -7.12 -1.64
C SER A 61 12.45 -6.08 -0.60
N TYR A 62 12.54 -6.46 0.67
CA TYR A 62 12.45 -5.52 1.78
C TYR A 62 13.61 -4.50 1.80
N ASP A 63 14.72 -4.81 1.10
CA ASP A 63 15.89 -3.92 0.94
C ASP A 63 15.77 -2.97 -0.26
N SER A 64 14.60 -2.89 -0.88
CA SER A 64 14.38 -1.99 -2.04
C SER A 64 14.58 -0.55 -1.63
N ASP A 65 15.25 0.21 -2.49
CA ASP A 65 15.63 1.58 -2.17
C ASP A 65 14.61 2.60 -2.71
N SER A 66 14.84 3.88 -2.42
CA SER A 66 13.96 4.95 -2.91
C SER A 66 13.83 5.00 -4.44
N TYR A 67 14.81 4.50 -5.20
CA TYR A 67 14.77 4.46 -6.65
C TYR A 67 13.74 3.44 -7.14
N ASP A 68 13.64 2.28 -6.49
CA ASP A 68 12.64 1.25 -6.81
C ASP A 68 11.21 1.76 -6.61
N TYR A 69 10.92 2.35 -5.43
CA TYR A 69 9.61 2.94 -5.13
C TYR A 69 9.27 4.09 -6.08
N ASN A 70 10.22 4.97 -6.38
CA ASN A 70 10.00 6.06 -7.34
C ASN A 70 9.71 5.55 -8.75
N THR A 71 10.41 4.50 -9.18
CA THR A 71 10.22 3.86 -10.47
C THR A 71 8.82 3.27 -10.59
N ILE A 72 8.35 2.54 -9.58
CA ILE A 72 7.00 1.96 -9.58
C ILE A 72 5.93 3.04 -9.51
N ASN A 73 6.08 4.03 -8.63
CA ASN A 73 5.13 5.14 -8.56
C ASN A 73 5.03 5.90 -9.89
N LYS A 74 6.14 6.06 -10.61
CA LYS A 74 6.15 6.62 -11.95
C LYS A 74 5.41 5.72 -12.94
N LYS A 75 5.67 4.40 -12.95
CA LYS A 75 4.95 3.46 -13.81
C LYS A 75 3.44 3.48 -13.55
N ILE A 76 3.03 3.53 -12.29
CA ILE A 76 1.62 3.59 -11.88
C ILE A 76 0.99 4.86 -12.46
N LYS A 77 1.62 6.01 -12.23
CA LYS A 77 1.14 7.29 -12.72
C LYS A 77 1.05 7.36 -14.25
N ASP A 78 2.03 6.79 -14.95
CA ASP A 78 2.15 6.94 -16.40
C ASP A 78 1.26 5.94 -17.16
N ASN A 79 0.93 4.78 -16.57
CA ASN A 79 0.29 3.67 -17.29
C ASN A 79 -1.07 3.22 -16.73
N ILE A 80 -1.38 3.51 -15.46
CA ILE A 80 -2.63 3.05 -14.85
C ILE A 80 -3.70 4.14 -15.00
N ASP A 81 -4.76 3.80 -15.72
CA ASP A 81 -5.86 4.73 -15.96
C ASP A 81 -6.83 4.81 -14.78
N GLN A 82 -7.73 5.79 -14.85
CA GLN A 82 -8.71 6.03 -13.79
C GLN A 82 -9.82 4.97 -13.72
N LYS A 83 -10.02 4.13 -14.74
CA LYS A 83 -10.99 3.02 -14.69
C LYS A 83 -10.46 1.88 -13.82
N VAL A 84 -9.16 1.60 -13.91
CA VAL A 84 -8.49 0.68 -12.98
C VAL A 84 -8.58 1.23 -11.56
N MET A 85 -8.34 2.53 -11.36
CA MET A 85 -8.44 3.16 -10.03
C MET A 85 -9.85 3.14 -9.45
N GLU A 86 -10.89 3.32 -10.29
CA GLU A 86 -12.28 3.18 -9.88
C GLU A 86 -12.60 1.74 -9.45
N SER A 87 -12.19 0.75 -10.25
CA SER A 87 -12.38 -0.67 -9.92
C SER A 87 -11.63 -1.05 -8.64
N PHE A 88 -10.45 -0.49 -8.42
CA PHE A 88 -9.66 -0.67 -7.20
C PHE A 88 -10.37 -0.09 -5.98
N ALA A 89 -10.84 1.15 -6.04
CA ALA A 89 -11.60 1.77 -4.95
C ALA A 89 -12.88 0.98 -4.62
N GLN A 90 -13.60 0.50 -5.64
CA GLN A 90 -14.79 -0.34 -5.47
C GLN A 90 -14.46 -1.70 -4.83
N SER A 91 -13.34 -2.32 -5.23
CA SER A 91 -12.90 -3.62 -4.69
C SER A 91 -12.47 -3.53 -3.23
N LEU A 92 -11.90 -2.39 -2.82
CA LEU A 92 -11.58 -2.11 -1.43
C LEU A 92 -12.84 -1.84 -0.58
N GLY A 93 -13.82 -1.11 -1.12
CA GLY A 93 -15.11 -0.87 -0.46
C GLY A 93 -15.06 -0.03 0.82
N THR A 94 -13.92 0.57 1.15
CA THR A 94 -13.70 1.34 2.39
C THR A 94 -13.78 2.86 2.22
N PHE A 95 -13.68 3.35 0.98
CA PHE A 95 -13.80 4.77 0.63
C PHE A 95 -14.56 4.92 -0.69
N THR A 96 -15.05 6.14 -0.95
CA THR A 96 -15.75 6.44 -2.20
C THR A 96 -14.77 6.93 -3.25
N TYR A 97 -14.78 6.34 -4.43
CA TYR A 97 -13.99 6.80 -5.56
C TYR A 97 -14.26 8.28 -5.88
N LYS A 98 -13.19 9.04 -6.14
CA LYS A 98 -13.26 10.39 -6.72
C LYS A 98 -12.22 10.49 -7.83
N ASN A 99 -12.56 11.17 -8.92
CA ASN A 99 -11.61 11.42 -9.99
C ASN A 99 -10.83 12.73 -9.73
N PRO A 100 -9.49 12.72 -9.63
CA PRO A 100 -8.61 11.54 -9.73
C PRO A 100 -8.44 10.78 -8.42
N THR A 101 -8.30 9.46 -8.51
CA THR A 101 -7.77 8.62 -7.45
C THR A 101 -6.39 8.15 -7.87
N ASN A 102 -5.40 8.29 -6.99
CA ASN A 102 -4.01 7.93 -7.26
C ASN A 102 -3.49 6.96 -6.21
N VAL A 103 -2.68 6.01 -6.64
CA VAL A 103 -1.95 5.09 -5.77
C VAL A 103 -0.51 5.57 -5.59
N THR A 104 0.01 5.46 -4.38
CA THR A 104 1.44 5.62 -4.07
C THR A 104 1.90 4.43 -3.25
N VAL A 105 2.94 3.76 -3.74
CA VAL A 105 3.63 2.66 -3.08
C VAL A 105 4.77 3.24 -2.25
N VAL A 106 4.84 2.87 -0.97
CA VAL A 106 5.87 3.33 -0.03
C VAL A 106 6.48 2.14 0.73
N SER A 107 7.67 2.33 1.29
CA SER A 107 8.31 1.33 2.14
C SER A 107 7.67 1.25 3.53
N ASP A 108 7.11 2.36 4.01
CA ASP A 108 6.46 2.44 5.32
C ASP A 108 5.26 3.40 5.26
N LEU A 109 4.09 2.93 5.71
CA LEU A 109 2.86 3.74 5.78
C LEU A 109 3.00 4.93 6.73
N SER A 110 3.97 4.97 7.64
CA SER A 110 4.26 6.13 8.48
C SER A 110 4.60 7.39 7.65
N GLN A 111 5.08 7.20 6.41
CA GLN A 111 5.37 8.28 5.45
C GLN A 111 4.10 8.93 4.86
N CYS A 112 2.93 8.34 5.12
CA CYS A 112 1.67 8.75 4.55
C CYS A 112 0.69 9.30 5.60
N SER A 113 -0.05 10.33 5.19
CA SER A 113 -1.18 10.89 5.93
C SER A 113 -2.48 10.19 5.56
N GLY A 114 -3.55 10.45 6.32
CA GLY A 114 -4.89 9.94 6.03
C GLY A 114 -5.38 8.89 7.02
N THR A 115 -6.56 8.35 6.72
CA THR A 115 -7.21 7.31 7.52
C THR A 115 -6.65 5.94 7.13
N THR A 116 -6.28 5.14 8.14
CA THR A 116 -5.83 3.76 7.92
C THR A 116 -7.03 2.82 7.81
N TYR A 117 -6.98 1.93 6.82
CA TYR A 117 -7.93 0.86 6.59
C TYR A 117 -7.19 -0.47 6.48
N ASN A 118 -7.88 -1.56 6.81
CA ASN A 118 -7.36 -2.92 6.65
C ASN A 118 -8.12 -3.60 5.50
N TYR A 119 -7.44 -4.46 4.74
CA TYR A 119 -8.04 -5.32 3.72
C TYR A 119 -7.84 -6.79 4.10
#